data_AF-A0A6B0DLX6-F1
#
_entry.id   AF-A0A6B0DLX6-F1
#
_cell.length_a   1.000
_cell.length_b   1.000
_cell.length_c   1.000
_cell.angle_alpha   90.00
_cell.angle_beta   90.00
_cell.angle_gamma   90.00
#
_symmetry.space_group_name_H-M   'P 1'
#
loop_
_entity.id
_entity.type
_entity.pdbx_description
1 polymer ?
#
loop_
_entity_poly.entity_id
_entity_poly.type
_entity_poly.pdbx_seq_one_letter_code
_entity_poly.pdbx_strand_id
1 'polypeptide(L)' 'MEVEFCISCGKGLNEEGSVIFKCPNCGEYTIGRCKSCREMGVKYKCPKCGFEGP' A
#
# COMPACT_ATOMS: atom_id res chain seq x y z
N MET A 1 -7.81 12.66 2.14
CA MET A 1 -6.47 12.20 2.57
C MET A 1 -5.87 11.47 1.40
N GLU A 2 -4.94 12.11 0.73
CA GLU A 2 -4.10 11.47 -0.29
C GLU A 2 -3.13 10.51 0.41
N VAL A 3 -2.91 9.35 -0.18
CA VAL A 3 -1.90 8.42 0.33
C VAL A 3 -0.59 8.79 -0.33
N GLU A 4 0.29 9.43 0.42
CA GLU A 4 1.57 9.94 -0.09
C GLU A 4 2.71 8.94 0.11
N PHE A 5 2.52 7.92 0.97
CA PHE A 5 3.58 6.99 1.38
C PHE A 5 3.18 5.52 1.22
N CYS A 6 4.18 4.70 0.92
CA CYS A 6 4.07 3.27 0.80
C CYS A 6 3.86 2.62 2.18
N ILE A 7 2.83 1.78 2.31
CA ILE A 7 2.44 1.20 3.61
C ILE A 7 3.50 0.25 4.22
N SER A 8 4.32 -0.47 3.44
CA SER A 8 5.34 -1.37 4.03
C SER A 8 6.71 -0.74 4.23
N CYS A 9 7.10 0.25 3.42
CA CYS A 9 8.46 0.80 3.49
C CYS A 9 8.51 2.29 3.83
N GLY A 10 7.37 2.99 3.84
CA GLY A 10 7.29 4.42 4.15
C GLY A 10 7.87 5.33 3.06
N LYS A 11 8.35 4.82 1.92
CA LYS A 11 8.81 5.65 0.80
C LYS A 11 7.65 6.43 0.20
N GLY A 12 7.92 7.66 -0.23
CA GLY A 12 6.94 8.49 -0.94
C GLY A 12 6.51 7.83 -2.26
N LEU A 13 5.23 7.96 -2.62
CA LEU A 13 4.64 7.43 -3.85
C LEU A 13 4.83 8.40 -5.04
N ASN A 14 5.89 9.20 -5.01
CA ASN A 14 6.29 10.11 -6.09
C ASN A 14 6.96 9.37 -7.27
N GLU A 15 7.31 8.09 -7.09
CA GLU A 15 7.94 7.28 -8.13
C GLU A 15 6.89 6.71 -9.12
N GLU A 16 7.20 6.77 -10.42
CA GLU A 16 6.40 6.14 -11.47
C GLU A 16 6.21 4.63 -11.22
N GLY A 17 4.96 4.15 -11.34
CA GLY A 17 4.60 2.76 -11.04
C GLY A 17 4.14 2.50 -9.60
N SER A 18 4.10 3.54 -8.76
CA SER A 18 3.36 3.52 -7.50
C SER A 18 1.86 3.37 -7.76
N VAL A 19 1.15 2.64 -6.89
CA VAL A 19 -0.31 2.52 -6.97
C VAL A 19 -0.97 2.80 -5.64
N ILE A 20 -2.21 3.28 -5.75
CA ILE A 20 -3.09 3.58 -4.64
C ILE A 20 -4.40 2.84 -4.89
N PHE A 21 -4.84 2.03 -3.93
CA PHE A 21 -6.08 1.28 -4.03
C PHE A 21 -6.70 1.11 -2.64
N LYS A 22 -8.01 0.84 -2.58
CA LYS A 22 -8.67 0.52 -1.31
C LYS A 22 -8.38 -0.91 -0.88
N CYS A 23 -8.29 -1.14 0.42
CA CYS A 23 -8.10 -2.48 0.97
C CYS A 23 -9.13 -3.45 0.38
N PRO A 24 -8.72 -4.59 -0.23
CA PRO A 24 -9.65 -5.53 -0.84
C PRO A 24 -10.52 -6.27 0.18
N ASN A 25 -10.14 -6.27 1.46
CA ASN A 25 -10.87 -6.96 2.51
C ASN A 25 -11.97 -6.08 3.14
N CYS A 26 -11.63 -4.87 3.60
CA CYS A 26 -12.62 -3.98 4.24
C CYS A 26 -13.08 -2.81 3.38
N GLY A 27 -12.32 -2.39 2.36
CA GLY A 27 -12.64 -1.20 1.56
C GLY A 27 -12.53 0.15 2.29
N GLU A 28 -12.26 0.15 3.60
CA GLU A 28 -12.26 1.35 4.45
C GLU A 28 -10.91 2.08 4.52
N TYR A 29 -9.82 1.40 4.21
CA TYR A 29 -8.47 1.98 4.24
C TYR A 29 -7.87 2.05 2.84
N THR A 30 -7.32 3.21 2.48
CA THR A 30 -6.59 3.39 1.23
C THR A 30 -5.14 2.98 1.42
N ILE A 31 -4.65 2.09 0.57
CA ILE A 31 -3.33 1.48 0.62
C ILE A 31 -2.50 2.03 -0.53
N GLY A 32 -1.33 2.54 -0.19
CA GLY A 32 -0.32 3.01 -1.13
C GLY A 32 0.83 2.02 -1.22
N ARG A 33 1.24 1.65 -2.43
CA ARG A 33 2.33 0.71 -2.68
C ARG A 33 3.27 1.27 -3.73
N CYS A 34 4.54 1.44 -3.37
CA CYS A 34 5.58 1.80 -4.33
C CYS A 34 5.88 0.61 -5.25
N LYS A 35 6.41 0.89 -6.44
CA LYS A 35 6.75 -0.11 -7.45
C LYS A 35 7.64 -1.23 -6.89
N SER A 36 8.73 -0.88 -6.21
CA SER A 36 9.68 -1.87 -5.67
C SER A 36 9.03 -2.85 -4.69
N CYS A 37 8.17 -2.37 -3.78
CA CYS A 37 7.49 -3.26 -2.84
C CYS A 37 6.51 -4.20 -3.54
N ARG A 38 5.87 -3.78 -4.64
CA ARG A 38 4.99 -4.66 -5.43
C ARG A 38 5.79 -5.70 -6.21
N GLU A 39 6.88 -5.29 -6.85
CA GLU A 39 7.75 -6.20 -7.62
C GLU A 39 8.44 -7.23 -6.73
N MET A 40 8.81 -6.84 -5.51
CA MET A 40 9.42 -7.72 -4.52
C MET A 40 8.39 -8.53 -3.71
N GLY A 41 7.08 -8.29 -3.86
CA GLY A 41 6.03 -8.94 -3.05
C GLY A 41 6.18 -8.66 -1.55
N VAL A 42 6.60 -7.45 -1.18
CA VAL A 42 6.81 -7.05 0.21
C VAL A 42 5.46 -6.96 0.90
N LYS A 43 5.22 -7.84 1.86
CA LYS A 43 3.95 -7.87 2.58
C LYS A 43 3.54 -6.52 3.17
N TYR A 44 2.25 -6.19 3.08
CA TYR A 44 1.64 -5.06 3.78
C TYR A 44 0.52 -5.53 4.68
N LYS A 45 0.27 -4.77 5.75
CA LYS A 45 -0.84 -5.01 6.68
C LYS A 45 -1.80 -3.84 6.69
N CYS A 46 -3.08 -4.12 6.49
CA CYS A 46 -4.12 -3.10 6.63
C CYS A 46 -4.31 -2.74 8.12
N PRO A 47 -4.20 -1.46 8.51
CA PRO A 47 -4.35 -1.05 9.90
C PRO A 47 -5.82 -1.07 10.39
N LYS A 48 -6.79 -1.21 9.49
CA LYS A 48 -8.22 -1.27 9.85
C LYS A 48 -8.70 -2.69 10.13
N CYS A 49 -8.45 -3.62 9.21
CA CYS A 49 -8.94 -5.00 9.32
C CYS A 49 -7.84 -6.03 9.60
N GLY A 50 -6.56 -5.64 9.62
CA GLY A 50 -5.45 -6.55 9.86
C GLY A 50 -5.06 -7.45 8.68
N PHE A 51 -5.73 -7.32 7.53
CA PHE A 51 -5.42 -8.09 6.33
C PHE A 51 -3.96 -7.94 5.90
N GLU A 52 -3.26 -9.06 5.71
CA GLU A 52 -1.89 -9.11 5.20
C GLU A 52 -1.88 -9.59 3.75
N GLY A 53 -1.43 -8.73 2.84
CA GLY A 53 -1.29 -9.04 1.42
C GLY A 53 0.16 -8.85 0.94
N PRO A 54 0.56 -9.45 -0.19
CA PRO A 54 1.87 -9.21 -0.81
C PRO A 54 2.01 -7.81 -1.42
#